data_AF-I3W1N2-F1
#
_entry.id   AF-I3W1N2-F1
#
_cell.length_a   1.000
_cell.length_b   1.000
_cell.length_c   1.000
_cell.angle_alpha   90.00
_cell.angle_beta   90.00
_cell.angle_gamma   90.00
#
_symmetry.space_group_name_H-M   'P 1'
#
loop_
_entity.id
_entity.type
_entity.pdbx_description
1 polymer ?
#
loop_
_entity_poly.entity_id
_entity_poly.type
_entity_poly.pdbx_seq_one_letter_code
_entity_poly.pdbx_strand_id
1 'polypeptide(L)'
;MKLIREPVSDQMWEAIRAEFALPSLRQVRRRLSELMEDPEPVMQQLARVFIDEGTFCPGFQFLAGGQLHPTVVDLFKRAMELKIHHNYFAIWMVTPSGSLDESRPVDLLESGHEPLFRALETFGREQSPAANRSRSVGA
;
A
#
# COMPACT_ATOMS: atom_id res chain seq x y z
N MET A 1 -1.52 2.89 18.52
CA MET A 1 -0.96 3.00 17.16
C MET A 1 0.53 2.69 17.19
N LYS A 2 0.94 1.53 16.67
CA LYS A 2 2.37 1.16 16.56
C LYS A 2 2.88 1.80 15.28
N LEU A 3 3.65 2.88 15.39
CA LEU A 3 4.30 3.52 14.25
C LEU A 3 5.16 2.47 13.54
N ILE A 4 5.02 2.34 12.23
CA ILE A 4 5.84 1.43 11.41
C ILE A 4 7.21 2.10 11.26
N ARG A 5 8.05 1.95 12.30
CA ARG A 5 9.37 2.57 12.45
C ARG A 5 10.52 1.60 12.18
N GLU A 6 10.24 0.31 12.20
CA GLU A 6 11.22 -0.76 11.99
C GLU A 6 11.16 -1.23 10.53
N PRO A 7 12.27 -1.78 9.99
CA PRO A 7 12.20 -2.54 8.76
C PRO A 7 11.09 -3.58 8.91
N VAL A 8 10.27 -3.64 7.87
CA VAL A 8 9.07 -4.46 7.82
C VAL A 8 9.49 -5.92 7.97
N SER A 9 8.98 -6.61 8.98
CA SER A 9 9.40 -7.98 9.26
C SER A 9 8.97 -8.93 8.15
N ASP A 10 9.78 -9.97 7.91
CA ASP A 10 9.45 -11.02 6.94
C ASP A 10 8.11 -11.69 7.25
N GLN A 11 7.78 -11.84 8.55
CA GLN A 11 6.49 -12.37 8.99
C GLN A 11 5.31 -11.53 8.48
N MET A 12 5.45 -10.20 8.44
CA MET A 12 4.41 -9.31 7.90
C MET A 12 4.25 -9.52 6.38
N TRP A 13 5.36 -9.66 5.65
CA TRP A 13 5.30 -9.92 4.21
C TRP A 13 4.69 -11.28 3.88
N GLU A 14 4.98 -12.31 4.68
CA GLU A 14 4.36 -13.61 4.54
C GLU A 14 2.86 -13.58 4.85
N ALA A 15 2.42 -12.80 5.85
CA ALA A 15 0.99 -12.60 6.10
C ALA A 15 0.29 -11.92 4.91
N ILE A 16 0.88 -10.86 4.36
CA ILE A 16 0.35 -10.19 3.16
C ILE A 16 0.29 -11.15 1.97
N ARG A 17 1.34 -11.97 1.78
CA ARG A 17 1.40 -12.97 0.71
C ARG A 17 0.30 -14.01 0.86
N ALA A 18 0.05 -14.49 2.07
CA ALA A 18 -0.95 -15.51 2.34
C ALA A 18 -2.38 -14.99 2.13
N GLU A 19 -2.66 -13.75 2.54
CA GLU A 19 -4.01 -13.19 2.48
C GLU A 19 -4.35 -12.56 1.12
N PHE A 20 -3.45 -11.73 0.59
CA PHE A 20 -3.74 -10.91 -0.60
C PHE A 20 -3.02 -11.35 -1.85
N ALA A 21 -2.19 -12.40 -1.77
CA ALA A 21 -1.17 -12.72 -2.76
C ALA A 21 -0.14 -11.58 -2.96
N LEU A 22 1.06 -11.99 -3.38
CA LEU A 22 2.16 -11.06 -3.62
C LEU A 22 2.96 -11.50 -4.84
N PRO A 23 2.36 -11.47 -6.05
CA PRO A 23 3.02 -11.85 -7.30
C PRO A 23 4.21 -10.94 -7.61
N SER A 24 5.24 -11.51 -8.21
CA SER A 24 6.38 -10.74 -8.75
C SER A 24 5.92 -9.82 -9.89
N LEU A 25 6.62 -8.70 -10.07
CA LEU A 25 6.37 -7.77 -11.19
C LEU A 25 6.36 -8.48 -12.55
N ARG A 26 7.22 -9.50 -12.73
CA ARG A 26 7.27 -10.32 -13.94
C ARG A 26 6.01 -11.16 -14.14
N GLN A 27 5.48 -11.76 -13.07
CA GLN A 27 4.23 -12.52 -13.14
C GLN A 27 3.05 -11.62 -13.49
N VAL A 28 2.98 -10.43 -12.88
CA VAL A 28 1.96 -9.42 -13.20
C VAL A 28 2.04 -9.00 -14.67
N ARG A 29 3.24 -8.61 -15.16
CA ARG A 29 3.43 -8.20 -16.56
C ARG A 29 2.93 -9.27 -17.52
N ARG A 30 3.37 -10.52 -17.32
CA ARG A 30 2.94 -11.66 -18.15
C ARG A 30 1.42 -11.81 -18.14
N ARG A 31 0.80 -11.77 -16.96
CA ARG A 31 -0.65 -11.92 -16.83
C ARG A 31 -1.43 -10.80 -17.51
N LEU A 32 -0.97 -9.56 -17.38
CA LEU A 32 -1.61 -8.43 -18.06
C LEU A 32 -1.46 -8.52 -19.58
N SER A 33 -0.31 -8.93 -20.10
CA SER A 33 -0.11 -9.17 -21.54
C SER A 33 -1.04 -10.24 -22.14
N GLU A 34 -1.56 -11.16 -21.33
CA GLU A 34 -2.57 -12.13 -21.76
C GLU A 34 -3.99 -11.54 -21.80
N LEU A 35 -4.24 -10.48 -21.04
CA LEU A 35 -5.57 -9.89 -20.83
C LEU A 35 -5.81 -8.62 -21.65
N MET A 36 -4.75 -7.91 -22.04
CA MET A 36 -4.83 -6.65 -22.78
C MET A 36 -3.65 -6.50 -23.76
N GLU A 37 -3.89 -5.76 -24.84
CA GLU A 37 -2.90 -5.55 -25.91
C GLU A 37 -1.68 -4.73 -25.43
N ASP A 38 -1.91 -3.68 -24.63
CA ASP A 38 -0.86 -2.87 -24.02
C ASP A 38 -0.99 -2.83 -22.48
N PRO A 39 -0.13 -3.56 -21.74
CA PRO A 39 -0.15 -3.56 -20.28
C PRO A 39 0.60 -2.36 -19.66
N GLU A 40 1.37 -1.59 -20.44
CA GLU A 40 2.29 -0.59 -19.91
C GLU A 40 1.61 0.53 -19.10
N PRO A 41 0.44 1.08 -19.50
CA PRO A 41 -0.28 2.07 -18.71
C PRO A 41 -0.71 1.57 -17.32
N VAL A 42 -1.02 0.29 -17.20
CA VAL A 42 -1.35 -0.36 -15.91
C VAL A 42 -0.09 -0.57 -15.10
N MET A 43 0.98 -1.08 -15.73
CA MET A 43 2.27 -1.35 -15.10
C MET A 43 2.90 -0.11 -14.44
N GLN A 44 2.68 1.07 -15.01
CA GLN A 44 3.16 2.36 -14.49
C GLN A 44 2.42 2.81 -13.22
N GLN A 45 1.21 2.32 -12.97
CA GLN A 45 0.37 2.73 -11.85
C GLN A 45 0.45 1.78 -10.65
N LEU A 46 1.20 0.68 -10.76
CA LEU A 46 1.27 -0.35 -9.73
C LEU A 46 1.94 0.14 -8.46
N ALA A 47 1.31 -0.15 -7.33
CA ALA A 47 2.01 -0.20 -6.05
C ALA A 47 2.98 -1.40 -6.08
N ARG A 48 4.24 -1.14 -5.73
CA ARG A 48 5.34 -2.13 -5.79
C ARG A 48 6.02 -2.22 -4.45
N VAL A 49 6.10 -3.40 -3.86
CA VAL A 49 6.91 -3.63 -2.65
C VAL A 49 8.25 -4.22 -3.03
N PHE A 50 9.28 -3.80 -2.31
CA PHE A 50 10.66 -4.23 -2.48
C PHE A 50 11.04 -5.08 -1.27
N ILE A 51 11.30 -6.36 -1.50
CA ILE A 51 11.64 -7.34 -0.46
C ILE A 51 12.91 -8.04 -0.94
N ASP A 52 13.98 -7.94 -0.16
CA ASP A 52 15.33 -8.31 -0.59
C ASP A 52 15.66 -7.71 -1.97
N GLU A 53 16.02 -8.55 -2.94
CA GLU A 53 16.30 -8.17 -4.33
C GLU A 53 15.05 -8.23 -5.23
N GLY A 54 13.90 -8.62 -4.69
CA GLY A 54 12.66 -8.83 -5.42
C GLY A 54 11.75 -7.59 -5.46
N THR A 55 11.02 -7.44 -6.57
CA THR A 55 9.92 -6.47 -6.71
C THR A 55 8.61 -7.21 -6.89
N PHE A 56 7.65 -6.93 -6.01
CA PHE A 56 6.36 -7.60 -5.97
C PHE A 56 5.21 -6.60 -5.97
N CYS A 57 4.03 -7.07 -6.36
CA CYS A 57 2.82 -6.26 -6.45
C CYS A 57 1.79 -6.80 -5.46
N PRO A 58 1.37 -6.03 -4.44
CA PRO A 58 0.33 -6.48 -3.52
C PRO A 58 -0.97 -6.81 -4.26
N GLY A 59 -1.54 -7.99 -4.04
CA GLY A 59 -2.66 -8.46 -4.88
C GLY A 59 -3.98 -7.73 -4.66
N PHE A 60 -4.17 -7.06 -3.51
CA PHE A 60 -5.36 -6.22 -3.24
C PHE A 60 -5.52 -5.05 -4.22
N GLN A 61 -4.50 -4.71 -5.02
CA GLN A 61 -4.61 -3.66 -6.02
C GLN A 61 -5.32 -4.11 -7.30
N PHE A 62 -5.54 -5.41 -7.51
CA PHE A 62 -6.13 -5.95 -8.73
C PHE A 62 -7.60 -6.35 -8.54
N LEU A 63 -8.42 -6.00 -9.51
CA LEU A 63 -9.75 -6.58 -9.71
C LEU A 63 -9.63 -7.91 -10.47
N ALA A 64 -10.69 -8.73 -10.44
CA ALA A 64 -10.69 -10.06 -11.05
C ALA A 64 -10.35 -10.08 -12.57
N GLY A 65 -10.58 -8.97 -13.28
CA GLY A 65 -10.24 -8.80 -14.70
C GLY A 65 -8.83 -8.26 -14.98
N GLY A 66 -7.99 -8.09 -13.95
CA GLY A 66 -6.63 -7.55 -14.08
C GLY A 66 -6.55 -6.03 -14.12
N GLN A 67 -7.68 -5.32 -14.11
CA GLN A 67 -7.71 -3.88 -13.90
C GLN A 67 -7.29 -3.54 -12.47
N LEU A 68 -6.82 -2.31 -12.25
CA LEU A 68 -6.51 -1.84 -10.91
C LEU A 68 -7.75 -1.34 -10.20
N HIS A 69 -7.80 -1.57 -8.89
CA HIS A 69 -8.83 -1.01 -8.04
C HIS A 69 -8.70 0.53 -8.01
N PRO A 70 -9.71 1.29 -8.47
CA PRO A 70 -9.62 2.74 -8.61
C PRO A 70 -9.22 3.45 -7.31
N THR A 71 -9.86 3.07 -6.19
CA THR A 71 -9.55 3.62 -4.86
C THR A 71 -8.11 3.35 -4.44
N VAL A 72 -7.57 2.15 -4.72
CA VAL A 72 -6.15 1.83 -4.41
C VAL A 72 -5.22 2.68 -5.26
N VAL A 73 -5.53 2.89 -6.54
CA VAL A 73 -4.75 3.76 -7.44
C VAL A 73 -4.74 5.21 -6.92
N ASP A 74 -5.89 5.75 -6.54
CA ASP A 74 -5.99 7.13 -6.08
C ASP A 74 -5.32 7.32 -4.71
N LEU A 75 -5.48 6.36 -3.79
CA LEU A 75 -4.75 6.34 -2.52
C LEU A 75 -3.24 6.24 -2.75
N PHE A 76 -2.80 5.40 -3.70
CA PHE A 76 -1.37 5.25 -3.99
C PHE A 76 -0.77 6.53 -4.59
N LYS A 77 -1.47 7.18 -5.54
CA LYS A 77 -1.09 8.51 -6.06
C LYS A 77 -0.93 9.51 -4.92
N ARG A 78 -1.93 9.58 -4.03
CA ARG A 78 -1.87 10.46 -2.86
C ARG A 78 -0.71 10.12 -1.93
N ALA A 79 -0.42 8.84 -1.73
CA ALA A 79 0.71 8.38 -0.93
C ALA A 79 2.05 8.87 -1.52
N MET A 80 2.20 8.86 -2.85
CA MET A 80 3.39 9.38 -3.53
C MET A 80 3.54 10.90 -3.35
N GLU A 81 2.45 11.66 -3.41
CA GLU A 81 2.45 13.11 -3.13
C GLU A 81 2.88 13.39 -1.68
N LEU A 82 2.43 12.56 -0.74
CA LEU A 82 2.80 12.61 0.67
C LEU A 82 4.19 12.02 0.96
N LYS A 83 4.91 11.55 -0.07
CA LYS A 83 6.24 10.91 0.01
C LYS A 83 6.27 9.67 0.91
N ILE A 84 5.16 8.95 0.98
CA ILE A 84 5.08 7.66 1.67
C ILE A 84 5.72 6.61 0.77
N HIS A 85 6.71 5.86 1.26
CA HIS A 85 7.33 4.83 0.44
C HIS A 85 6.35 3.69 0.15
N HIS A 86 6.52 3.02 -0.98
CA HIS A 86 5.60 1.98 -1.43
C HIS A 86 5.41 0.84 -0.41
N ASN A 87 6.49 0.39 0.24
CA ASN A 87 6.41 -0.64 1.27
C ASN A 87 5.52 -0.21 2.44
N TYR A 88 5.65 1.04 2.90
CA TYR A 88 4.82 1.57 3.98
C TYR A 88 3.37 1.75 3.56
N PHE A 89 3.13 2.16 2.31
CA PHE A 89 1.77 2.19 1.76
C PHE A 89 1.12 0.80 1.80
N ALA A 90 1.84 -0.23 1.32
CA ALA A 90 1.30 -1.58 1.28
C ALA A 90 0.98 -2.14 2.69
N ILE A 91 1.78 -1.79 3.69
CA ILE A 91 1.52 -2.20 5.07
C ILE A 91 0.37 -1.42 5.67
N TRP A 92 0.32 -0.10 5.43
CA TRP A 92 -0.79 0.71 5.87
C TRP A 92 -2.12 0.16 5.35
N MET A 93 -2.17 -0.27 4.09
CA MET A 93 -3.36 -0.89 3.49
C MET A 93 -3.89 -2.11 4.26
N VAL A 94 -3.02 -2.87 4.92
CA VAL A 94 -3.37 -4.11 5.62
C VAL A 94 -3.29 -4.01 7.15
N THR A 95 -2.98 -2.82 7.67
CA THR A 95 -2.83 -2.60 9.11
C THR A 95 -4.08 -1.94 9.67
N PRO A 96 -4.69 -2.48 10.75
CA PRO A 96 -5.77 -1.81 11.47
C PRO A 96 -5.40 -0.37 11.82
N SER A 97 -6.29 0.57 11.52
CA SER A 97 -6.11 1.97 11.88
C SER A 97 -7.16 2.42 12.88
N GLY A 98 -6.73 3.05 13.96
CA GLY A 98 -7.65 3.67 14.92
C GLY A 98 -8.47 4.82 14.31
N SER A 99 -8.02 5.41 13.20
CA SER A 99 -8.80 6.39 12.43
C SER A 99 -9.89 5.77 11.55
N LEU A 100 -9.96 4.44 11.49
CA LEU A 100 -10.89 3.64 10.69
C LEU A 100 -11.60 2.61 11.58
N ASP A 101 -11.85 2.95 12.85
CA ASP A 101 -12.52 2.08 13.83
C ASP A 101 -11.88 0.68 13.93
N GLU A 102 -10.54 0.64 13.96
CA GLU A 102 -9.71 -0.58 13.99
C GLU A 102 -9.87 -1.49 12.76
N SER A 103 -10.51 -1.00 11.68
CA SER A 103 -10.55 -1.68 10.38
C SER A 103 -9.27 -1.43 9.58
N ARG A 104 -8.97 -2.33 8.64
CA ARG A 104 -7.87 -2.14 7.69
C ARG A 104 -8.39 -1.36 6.47
N PRO A 105 -7.57 -0.47 5.87
CA PRO A 105 -7.98 0.23 4.64
C PRO A 105 -8.47 -0.69 3.52
N VAL A 106 -7.86 -1.87 3.36
CA VAL A 106 -8.24 -2.87 2.35
C VAL A 106 -9.67 -3.41 2.54
N ASP A 107 -10.16 -3.48 3.77
CA ASP A 107 -11.52 -3.96 4.07
C ASP A 107 -12.59 -2.90 3.75
N LEU A 108 -12.18 -1.64 3.56
CA LEU A 108 -13.06 -0.50 3.37
C LEU A 108 -13.05 0.07 1.94
N LEU A 109 -12.42 -0.63 1.00
CA LEU A 109 -12.26 -0.17 -0.39
C LEU A 109 -13.60 0.18 -1.08
N GLU A 110 -14.67 -0.53 -0.73
CA GLU A 110 -16.03 -0.32 -1.26
C GLU A 110 -16.85 0.71 -0.45
N SER A 111 -16.37 1.11 0.74
CA SER A 111 -17.17 1.84 1.73
C SER A 111 -17.03 3.37 1.66
N GLY A 112 -16.25 3.89 0.72
CA GLY A 112 -16.14 5.32 0.41
C GLY A 112 -14.73 5.89 0.51
N HIS A 113 -14.41 6.82 -0.38
CA HIS A 113 -13.05 7.32 -0.57
C HIS A 113 -12.59 8.27 0.56
N GLU A 114 -13.47 9.14 1.05
CA GLU A 114 -13.10 10.24 1.93
C GLU A 114 -12.45 9.81 3.28
N PRO A 115 -12.97 8.81 4.01
CA PRO A 115 -12.35 8.35 5.26
C PRO A 115 -10.95 7.75 5.04
N LEU A 116 -10.77 7.00 3.94
CA LEU A 116 -9.49 6.38 3.59
C LEU A 116 -8.42 7.43 3.29
N PHE A 117 -8.78 8.48 2.56
CA PHE A 117 -7.86 9.58 2.25
C PHE A 117 -7.42 10.33 3.50
N ARG A 118 -8.34 10.67 4.41
CA ARG A 118 -7.99 11.34 5.68
C ARG A 118 -7.10 10.48 6.58
N ALA A 119 -7.37 9.18 6.62
CA ALA A 119 -6.55 8.22 7.34
C ALA A 119 -5.13 8.15 6.77
N LEU A 120 -5.00 8.10 5.43
CA LEU A 120 -3.71 8.10 4.74
C LEU A 120 -2.93 9.40 4.99
N GLU A 121 -3.58 10.55 4.97
CA GLU A 121 -2.94 11.84 5.27
C GLU A 121 -2.42 11.92 6.70
N THR A 122 -3.19 11.39 7.65
CA THR A 122 -2.75 11.28 9.04
C THR A 122 -1.50 10.41 9.15
N PHE A 123 -1.52 9.24 8.51
CA PHE A 123 -0.38 8.33 8.46
C PHE A 123 0.86 8.96 7.81
N GLY A 124 0.70 9.68 6.69
CA GLY A 124 1.81 10.36 6.00
C GLY A 124 2.46 11.46 6.85
N ARG A 125 1.68 12.19 7.65
CA ARG A 125 2.21 13.17 8.61
C ARG A 125 3.05 12.50 9.70
N GLU A 126 2.63 11.34 10.18
CA GLU A 126 3.35 10.59 11.20
C GLU A 126 4.66 9.98 10.70
N GLN A 127 4.71 9.59 9.42
CA GLN A 127 5.92 9.10 8.77
C GLN A 127 6.89 10.23 8.36
N SER A 128 6.46 11.51 8.42
CA SER A 128 7.29 12.65 8.01
C SER A 128 8.38 13.00 9.03
N PRO A 129 9.61 13.35 8.58
CA PRO A 129 10.72 13.69 9.48
C PRO A 129 10.46 14.87 10.44
N ALA A 130 9.55 15.79 10.07
CA ALA A 130 9.19 16.95 10.88
C ALA A 130 8.36 16.59 12.11
N ALA A 131 7.48 15.58 12.02
CA ALA A 131 6.74 15.05 13.17
C ALA A 131 7.68 14.33 14.17
N ASN A 132 8.90 14.01 13.73
CA ASN A 132 9.89 13.24 14.49
C ASN A 132 10.76 14.11 15.42
N ARG A 133 10.80 15.44 15.24
CA ARG A 133 11.58 16.36 16.11
C ARG A 133 10.82 16.79 17.38
N SER A 134 9.50 16.76 17.37
CA SER A 134 8.68 17.21 18.50
C SER A 134 8.44 16.13 19.57
N ARG A 135 8.96 14.90 19.38
CA ARG A 135 8.80 13.78 20.32
C ARG A 135 10.12 13.27 20.92
N SER A 136 11.25 13.89 20.60
CA SER A 136 12.59 13.54 21.12
C SER A 136 13.07 14.48 22.24
N VAL A 137 12.24 15.41 22.72
CA VAL A 137 12.53 16.25 23.89
C VAL A 137 11.51 15.89 24.97
N GLY A 138 11.81 14.86 25.75
CA GLY A 138 10.92 14.33 26.78
C GLY A 138 11.40 12.99 27.31
N ALA A 139 12.66 12.95 27.73
CA ALA A 139 13.23 11.93 28.61
C ALA A 139 13.91 12.66 29.76
#